data_AF-A0A8U0IFT3-F1
#
_entry.id   AF-A0A8U0IFT3-F1
#
_cell.length_a   1.000
_cell.length_b   1.000
_cell.length_c   1.000
_cell.angle_alpha   90.00
_cell.angle_beta   90.00
_cell.angle_gamma   90.00
#
_symmetry.space_group_name_H-M   'P 1'
#
loop_
_entity.id
_entity.type
_entity.pdbx_description
1 polymer ?
#
loop_
_entity_poly.entity_id
_entity_poly.type
_entity_poly.pdbx_seq_one_letter_code
_entity_poly.pdbx_strand_id
1 'polypeptide(L)'
;MTRSIEAELAAVRQRLAALPEAEEPPPTTLQVLGRSTQERDWQQFLVHFLTPDAPHGLNHALLEHVLAALSDRDDLEYEFSRFDIDDIQIAQEVATSDGIPDVVLWASDEWFICWELKVHASEGDDQTPRYVGVDSFDGIGLDKSEVPVDGQHYVFLAPESASSPDAEEFVHVSWEWLAAELQSFLVESYDEYPARTTAQLKDFVDTIRSELTMTEYQENQHEMVELYVENYGVISDLEAAFEEEWSEFEEIWGTRLAQTLDAAELLDDPDVPDEYAAVELEMATGERRQWTFRQGTSDWAWLFPREWWRKVDEDRPVSDAIKPNARVGFLHRLERNREDAVRDHTLVVYVRNAPSGHEDFYNGFADRFSNTQSEISDAINGTKLTITGNKSNVLRAEYEIDVDRHDDFFEAYLDALSRAVKEGVLSNPELIETIDRLYETTITDDVSV
;
A
#
# COMPACT_ATOMS: atom_id res chain seq x y z
N MET A 1 5.68 36.90 11.99
CA MET A 1 4.32 36.50 12.39
C MET A 1 4.29 35.00 12.25
N THR A 2 4.44 34.28 13.36
CA THR A 2 4.37 32.81 13.39
C THR A 2 2.92 32.44 13.08
N ARG A 3 2.68 31.77 11.95
CA ARG A 3 1.38 31.11 11.74
C ARG A 3 1.27 30.01 12.80
N SER A 4 0.08 29.81 13.36
CA SER A 4 -0.15 28.68 14.28
C SER A 4 0.05 27.38 13.49
N ILE A 5 0.74 26.40 14.06
CA ILE A 5 0.93 25.05 13.48
C ILE A 5 -0.43 24.46 13.08
N GLU A 6 -1.47 24.72 13.87
CA GLU A 6 -2.86 24.34 13.60
C GLU A 6 -3.38 24.90 12.26
N ALA A 7 -3.07 26.16 11.94
CA ALA A 7 -3.49 26.78 10.69
C ALA A 7 -2.75 26.20 9.47
N GLU A 8 -1.50 25.77 9.65
CA GLU A 8 -0.71 25.12 8.59
C GLU A 8 -1.22 23.69 8.35
N LEU A 9 -1.47 22.92 9.41
CA LEU A 9 -2.08 21.59 9.32
C LEU A 9 -3.48 21.63 8.69
N ALA A 10 -4.30 22.63 9.03
CA ALA A 10 -5.62 22.80 8.43
C ALA A 10 -5.53 23.05 6.92
N ALA A 11 -4.55 23.83 6.46
CA ALA A 11 -4.31 24.07 5.04
C ALA A 11 -3.85 22.79 4.31
N VAL A 12 -2.96 22.01 4.92
CA VAL A 12 -2.52 20.71 4.37
C VAL A 12 -3.69 19.73 4.25
N ARG A 13 -4.52 19.60 5.30
CA ARG A 13 -5.73 18.77 5.28
C ARG A 13 -6.70 19.19 4.18
N GLN A 14 -6.88 20.49 3.97
CA GLN A 14 -7.76 21.01 2.93
C GLN A 14 -7.24 20.67 1.52
N ARG A 15 -5.92 20.77 1.28
CA ARG A 15 -5.31 20.40 -0.01
C ARG A 15 -5.39 18.91 -0.27
N LEU A 16 -5.07 18.08 0.73
CA LEU A 16 -5.24 16.62 0.65
C LEU A 16 -6.69 16.22 0.34
N ALA A 17 -7.67 16.82 1.00
CA ALA A 17 -9.08 16.52 0.76
C ALA A 17 -9.60 17.00 -0.61
N ALA A 18 -8.85 17.86 -1.30
CA ALA A 18 -9.18 18.32 -2.65
C ALA A 18 -8.59 17.42 -3.75
N LEU A 19 -7.66 16.52 -3.42
CA LEU A 19 -7.15 15.51 -4.35
C LEU A 19 -8.24 14.47 -4.62
N PRO A 20 -8.63 14.21 -5.88
CA PRO A 20 -9.60 13.17 -6.19
C PRO A 20 -9.07 11.80 -5.75
N GLU A 21 -9.92 10.94 -5.17
CA GLU A 21 -9.58 9.54 -4.93
C GLU A 21 -9.51 8.81 -6.28
N ALA A 22 -8.36 8.88 -6.95
CA ALA A 22 -8.06 8.02 -8.08
C ALA A 22 -7.50 6.71 -7.53
N GLU A 23 -8.24 5.60 -7.66
CA GLU A 23 -7.65 4.28 -7.45
C GLU A 23 -6.54 4.07 -8.50
N GLU A 24 -5.44 3.42 -8.08
CA GLU A 24 -4.41 3.01 -9.03
C GLU A 24 -5.04 2.11 -10.10
N PRO A 25 -5.00 2.48 -11.40
CA PRO A 25 -5.55 1.62 -12.43
C PRO A 25 -4.76 0.29 -12.46
N PRO A 26 -5.44 -0.85 -12.70
CA PRO A 26 -4.74 -2.12 -12.82
C PRO A 26 -3.68 -2.04 -13.94
N PRO A 27 -2.50 -2.65 -13.75
CA PRO A 27 -1.44 -2.59 -14.75
C PRO A 27 -1.91 -3.25 -16.05
N THR A 28 -1.55 -2.65 -17.18
CA THR A 28 -1.91 -3.17 -18.51
C THR A 28 -1.10 -4.41 -18.87
N THR A 29 -1.49 -5.12 -19.93
CA THR A 29 -0.78 -6.33 -20.37
C THR A 29 0.72 -6.08 -20.60
N LEU A 30 1.08 -4.97 -21.26
CA LEU A 30 2.49 -4.66 -21.53
C LEU A 30 3.26 -4.28 -20.26
N GLN A 31 2.61 -3.63 -19.30
CA GLN A 31 3.22 -3.31 -18.00
C GLN A 31 3.47 -4.56 -17.16
N VAL A 32 2.50 -5.48 -17.10
CA VAL A 32 2.65 -6.77 -16.42
C VAL A 32 3.82 -7.58 -17.01
N LEU A 33 4.03 -7.51 -18.32
CA LEU A 33 5.12 -8.20 -19.00
C LEU A 33 6.47 -7.47 -18.90
N GLY A 34 6.51 -6.23 -18.40
CA GLY A 34 7.71 -5.39 -18.39
C GLY A 34 8.16 -4.98 -19.79
N ARG A 35 7.19 -4.79 -20.70
CA ARG A 35 7.41 -4.52 -22.14
C ARG A 35 6.75 -3.22 -22.61
N SER A 36 6.20 -2.42 -21.69
CA SER A 36 5.51 -1.17 -22.01
C SER A 36 6.41 -0.12 -22.67
N THR A 37 7.72 -0.23 -22.56
CA THR A 37 8.68 0.67 -23.22
C THR A 37 9.25 0.14 -24.55
N GLN A 38 8.76 -1.02 -25.05
CA GLN A 38 9.27 -1.63 -26.28
C GLN A 38 8.41 -1.22 -27.48
N GLU A 39 8.97 -0.39 -28.38
CA GLU A 39 8.28 0.15 -29.57
C GLU A 39 7.68 -0.95 -30.44
N ARG A 40 8.42 -2.05 -30.63
CA ARG A 40 7.96 -3.20 -31.42
C ARG A 40 6.68 -3.83 -30.87
N ASP A 41 6.48 -3.83 -29.56
CA ASP A 41 5.27 -4.40 -28.96
C ASP A 41 4.07 -3.48 -29.19
N TRP A 42 4.26 -2.15 -29.14
CA TRP A 42 3.22 -1.19 -29.48
C TRP A 42 2.80 -1.29 -30.94
N GLN A 43 3.77 -1.40 -31.83
CA GLN A 43 3.57 -1.64 -33.25
C GLN A 43 2.78 -2.94 -33.50
N GLN A 44 3.12 -4.03 -32.81
CA GLN A 44 2.38 -5.30 -32.93
C GLN A 44 0.92 -5.17 -32.49
N PHE A 45 0.66 -4.47 -31.39
CA PHE A 45 -0.71 -4.22 -30.92
C PHE A 45 -1.49 -3.35 -31.91
N LEU A 46 -0.90 -2.25 -32.38
CA LEU A 46 -1.53 -1.37 -33.36
C LEU A 46 -1.86 -2.11 -34.66
N VAL A 47 -0.88 -2.79 -35.26
CA VAL A 47 -1.07 -3.56 -36.50
C VAL A 47 -2.09 -4.68 -36.31
N HIS A 48 -2.08 -5.37 -35.16
CA HIS A 48 -3.07 -6.41 -34.87
C HIS A 48 -4.50 -5.87 -34.96
N PHE A 49 -4.77 -4.68 -34.44
CA PHE A 49 -6.12 -4.10 -34.43
C PHE A 49 -6.49 -3.42 -35.76
N LEU A 50 -5.51 -2.91 -36.50
CA LEU A 50 -5.75 -2.31 -37.81
C LEU A 50 -5.92 -3.34 -38.93
N THR A 51 -5.41 -4.57 -38.77
CA THR A 51 -5.43 -5.60 -39.82
C THR A 51 -6.81 -6.29 -39.89
N PRO A 52 -7.64 -6.05 -40.91
CA PRO A 52 -9.05 -6.48 -40.88
C PRO A 52 -9.27 -7.99 -40.73
N ASP A 53 -8.37 -8.80 -41.30
CA ASP A 53 -8.41 -10.26 -41.26
C ASP A 53 -7.83 -10.86 -39.95
N ALA A 54 -7.26 -10.04 -39.07
CA ALA A 54 -6.74 -10.52 -37.80
C ALA A 54 -7.88 -10.95 -36.86
N PRO A 55 -7.65 -11.91 -35.94
CA PRO A 55 -8.70 -12.53 -35.14
C PRO A 55 -9.18 -11.65 -33.97
N HIS A 56 -9.42 -10.37 -34.19
CA HIS A 56 -10.04 -9.43 -33.23
C HIS A 56 -11.53 -9.19 -33.52
N GLY A 57 -12.01 -9.46 -34.74
CA GLY A 57 -13.46 -9.39 -35.04
C GLY A 57 -14.04 -7.98 -35.17
N LEU A 58 -13.19 -6.96 -35.38
CA LEU A 58 -13.61 -5.61 -35.77
C LEU A 58 -13.79 -5.51 -37.29
N ASN A 59 -13.32 -6.50 -38.06
CA ASN A 59 -13.20 -6.44 -39.52
C ASN A 59 -12.51 -5.13 -39.93
N HIS A 60 -13.05 -4.42 -40.91
CA HIS A 60 -12.55 -3.14 -41.38
C HIS A 60 -12.90 -1.94 -40.47
N ALA A 61 -13.71 -2.09 -39.43
CA ALA A 61 -14.33 -0.94 -38.76
C ALA A 61 -13.32 -0.01 -38.05
N LEU A 62 -12.33 -0.58 -37.36
CA LEU A 62 -11.30 0.24 -36.71
C LEU A 62 -10.36 0.88 -37.73
N LEU A 63 -9.99 0.12 -38.77
CA LEU A 63 -9.18 0.65 -39.88
C LEU A 63 -9.90 1.81 -40.56
N GLU A 64 -11.19 1.65 -40.89
CA GLU A 64 -12.03 2.70 -41.47
C GLU A 64 -12.06 3.94 -40.58
N HIS A 65 -12.25 3.76 -39.28
CA HIS A 65 -12.28 4.86 -38.32
C HIS A 65 -10.95 5.63 -38.29
N VAL A 66 -9.82 4.93 -38.22
CA VAL A 66 -8.49 5.56 -38.19
C VAL A 66 -8.17 6.28 -39.51
N LEU A 67 -8.47 5.66 -40.66
CA LEU A 67 -8.23 6.29 -41.96
C LEU A 67 -9.14 7.51 -42.20
N ALA A 68 -10.41 7.43 -41.78
CA ALA A 68 -11.31 8.58 -41.82
C ALA A 68 -10.80 9.72 -40.93
N ALA A 69 -10.41 9.42 -39.69
CA ALA A 69 -9.86 10.41 -38.77
C ALA A 69 -8.56 11.04 -39.29
N LEU A 70 -7.71 10.27 -39.98
CA LEU A 70 -6.50 10.80 -40.64
C LEU A 70 -6.84 11.70 -41.83
N SER A 71 -7.85 11.35 -42.63
CA SER A 71 -8.32 12.17 -43.77
C SER A 71 -8.94 13.49 -43.34
N ASP A 72 -9.54 13.53 -42.14
CA ASP A 72 -10.13 14.74 -41.56
C ASP A 72 -9.06 15.72 -41.01
N ARG A 73 -7.77 15.37 -41.00
CA ARG A 73 -6.71 16.25 -40.52
C ARG A 73 -6.32 17.30 -41.56
N ASP A 74 -6.18 18.55 -41.11
CA ASP A 74 -5.79 19.68 -41.97
C ASP A 74 -4.32 19.63 -42.45
N ASP A 75 -3.48 18.82 -41.80
CA ASP A 75 -2.03 18.73 -42.04
C ASP A 75 -1.62 17.50 -42.85
N LEU A 76 -2.57 16.64 -43.23
CA LEU A 76 -2.35 15.47 -44.09
C LEU A 76 -3.34 15.55 -45.27
N GLU A 77 -2.84 15.90 -46.46
CA GLU A 77 -3.65 15.92 -47.68
C GLU A 77 -3.89 14.48 -48.19
N TYR A 78 -4.77 13.74 -47.49
CA TYR A 78 -5.14 12.35 -47.76
C TYR A 78 -6.66 12.23 -47.91
N GLU A 79 -7.10 11.56 -48.97
CA GLU A 79 -8.49 11.16 -49.16
C GLU A 79 -8.59 9.65 -49.34
N PHE A 80 -9.55 9.03 -48.68
CA PHE A 80 -9.80 7.60 -48.78
C PHE A 80 -11.26 7.30 -49.10
N SER A 81 -11.44 6.36 -50.04
CA SER A 81 -12.74 5.86 -50.45
C SER A 81 -13.10 4.60 -49.66
N ARG A 82 -14.15 4.69 -48.84
CA ARG A 82 -14.71 3.54 -48.10
C ARG A 82 -15.10 2.36 -48.99
N PHE A 83 -15.28 2.57 -50.30
CA PHE A 83 -15.60 1.50 -51.24
C PHE A 83 -14.41 0.56 -51.51
N ASP A 84 -13.20 1.03 -51.25
CA ASP A 84 -11.95 0.33 -51.56
C ASP A 84 -11.29 -0.21 -50.28
N ILE A 85 -12.02 -0.23 -49.15
CA ILE A 85 -11.48 -0.67 -47.87
C ILE A 85 -11.06 -2.14 -47.86
N ASP A 86 -11.75 -2.97 -48.65
CA ASP A 86 -11.47 -4.40 -48.78
C ASP A 86 -10.16 -4.67 -49.55
N ASP A 87 -9.65 -3.67 -50.29
CA ASP A 87 -8.42 -3.77 -51.10
C ASP A 87 -7.19 -3.24 -50.35
N ILE A 88 -7.35 -2.72 -49.13
CA ILE A 88 -6.25 -2.20 -48.31
C ILE A 88 -5.43 -3.35 -47.72
N GLN A 89 -4.12 -3.25 -47.89
CA GLN A 89 -3.15 -4.17 -47.32
C GLN A 89 -2.30 -3.46 -46.26
N ILE A 90 -1.87 -4.21 -45.25
CA ILE A 90 -1.05 -3.71 -44.14
C ILE A 90 0.12 -4.65 -43.93
N ALA A 91 1.33 -4.10 -43.83
CA ALA A 91 2.54 -4.85 -43.53
C ALA A 91 3.38 -4.14 -42.48
N GLN A 92 3.98 -4.95 -41.61
CA GLN A 92 4.90 -4.52 -40.56
C GLN A 92 6.35 -4.79 -40.98
N GLU A 93 7.30 -3.95 -40.54
CA GLU A 93 8.75 -4.12 -40.73
C GLU A 93 9.09 -4.36 -42.20
N VAL A 94 8.67 -3.44 -43.08
CA VAL A 94 8.73 -3.62 -44.54
C VAL A 94 10.16 -3.38 -45.04
N ALA A 95 10.78 -4.38 -45.66
CA ALA A 95 12.14 -4.22 -46.17
C ALA A 95 12.19 -3.26 -47.38
N THR A 96 13.17 -2.36 -47.39
CA THR A 96 13.52 -1.49 -48.53
C THR A 96 15.01 -1.59 -48.84
N SER A 97 15.44 -0.92 -49.92
CA SER A 97 16.87 -0.81 -50.25
C SER A 97 17.68 0.00 -49.23
N ASP A 98 17.03 0.84 -48.40
CA ASP A 98 17.69 1.70 -47.42
C ASP A 98 16.92 1.79 -46.08
N GLY A 99 16.60 0.64 -45.50
CA GLY A 99 16.03 0.53 -44.16
C GLY A 99 14.70 -0.21 -44.12
N ILE A 100 14.00 -0.12 -42.99
CA ILE A 100 12.83 -0.92 -42.67
C ILE A 100 11.78 -0.03 -42.01
N PRO A 101 10.86 0.59 -42.76
CA PRO A 101 9.70 1.26 -42.20
C PRO A 101 8.89 0.35 -41.27
N ASP A 102 8.34 0.95 -40.22
CA ASP A 102 7.60 0.20 -39.21
C ASP A 102 6.29 -0.37 -39.74
N VAL A 103 5.46 0.44 -40.40
CA VAL A 103 4.20 -0.03 -40.99
C VAL A 103 3.98 0.63 -42.34
N VAL A 104 3.54 -0.14 -43.33
CA VAL A 104 3.05 0.40 -44.61
C VAL A 104 1.63 -0.09 -44.81
N LEU A 105 0.71 0.85 -45.02
CA LEU A 105 -0.66 0.60 -45.47
C LEU A 105 -0.75 1.02 -46.94
N TRP A 106 -1.36 0.20 -47.80
CA TRP A 106 -1.48 0.57 -49.22
C TRP A 106 -2.72 -0.04 -49.86
N ALA A 107 -3.23 0.67 -50.88
CA ALA A 107 -4.14 0.14 -51.88
C ALA A 107 -3.38 0.15 -53.21
N SER A 108 -3.31 -1.02 -53.86
CA SER A 108 -2.47 -1.22 -55.06
C SER A 108 -2.80 -0.20 -56.16
N ASP A 109 -1.77 0.42 -56.74
CA ASP A 109 -1.85 1.44 -57.81
C ASP A 109 -2.58 2.76 -57.45
N GLU A 110 -3.04 2.94 -56.19
CA GLU A 110 -3.82 4.12 -55.77
C GLU A 110 -3.09 5.00 -54.76
N TRP A 111 -2.72 4.45 -53.61
CA TRP A 111 -2.06 5.20 -52.54
C TRP A 111 -1.30 4.29 -51.56
N PHE A 112 -0.35 4.87 -50.83
CA PHE A 112 0.23 4.27 -49.63
C PHE A 112 0.38 5.29 -48.50
N ILE A 113 0.37 4.80 -47.25
CA ILE A 113 0.80 5.55 -46.08
C ILE A 113 1.93 4.77 -45.41
N CYS A 114 3.11 5.37 -45.35
CA CYS A 114 4.30 4.84 -44.68
C CYS A 114 4.39 5.43 -43.26
N TRP A 115 4.36 4.57 -42.24
CA TRP A 115 4.40 4.97 -40.84
C TRP A 115 5.77 4.63 -40.24
N GLU A 116 6.36 5.60 -39.55
CA GLU A 116 7.49 5.42 -38.64
C GLU A 116 7.02 5.73 -37.22
N LEU A 117 7.26 4.82 -36.28
CA LEU A 117 6.75 4.87 -34.91
C LEU A 117 7.89 5.16 -33.93
N LYS A 118 7.63 6.01 -32.93
CA LYS A 118 8.51 6.25 -31.78
C LYS A 118 7.72 6.29 -30.49
N VAL A 119 8.17 5.65 -29.42
CA VAL A 119 7.48 5.69 -28.11
C VAL A 119 8.25 6.52 -27.10
N HIS A 120 9.57 6.34 -27.00
CA HIS A 120 10.43 7.11 -26.09
C HIS A 120 11.68 7.68 -26.74
N ALA A 121 12.09 7.15 -27.90
CA ALA A 121 13.26 7.61 -28.63
C ALA A 121 12.89 8.74 -29.59
N SER A 122 13.83 9.64 -29.86
CA SER A 122 13.75 10.51 -31.04
C SER A 122 14.01 9.69 -32.31
N GLU A 123 13.76 10.29 -33.47
CA GLU A 123 14.20 9.71 -34.75
C GLU A 123 15.68 9.33 -34.70
N GLY A 124 16.03 8.16 -35.27
CA GLY A 124 17.43 7.76 -35.47
C GLY A 124 18.01 8.39 -36.74
N ASP A 125 19.33 8.37 -36.89
CA ASP A 125 20.05 9.05 -37.99
C ASP A 125 19.39 8.84 -39.38
N ASP A 126 18.79 9.91 -39.90
CA ASP A 126 18.18 10.05 -41.22
C ASP A 126 17.18 8.91 -41.58
N GLN A 127 16.36 8.41 -40.64
CA GLN A 127 15.39 7.34 -40.94
C GLN A 127 14.29 7.79 -41.93
N THR A 128 13.61 8.89 -41.63
CA THR A 128 12.50 9.40 -42.44
C THR A 128 12.94 9.87 -43.83
N PRO A 129 14.08 10.57 -44.03
CA PRO A 129 14.54 10.95 -45.37
C PRO A 129 14.90 9.74 -46.24
N ARG A 130 15.46 8.68 -45.63
CA ARG A 130 15.75 7.43 -46.36
C ARG A 130 14.48 6.80 -46.91
N TYR A 131 13.43 6.73 -46.10
CA TYR A 131 12.17 6.11 -46.55
C TYR A 131 11.46 6.93 -47.60
N VAL A 132 11.59 8.26 -47.60
CA VAL A 132 11.12 9.09 -48.72
C VAL A 132 11.93 8.78 -49.99
N GLY A 133 13.26 8.66 -49.87
CA GLY A 133 14.19 8.54 -50.99
C GLY A 133 14.28 7.18 -51.69
N VAL A 134 13.74 6.09 -51.13
CA VAL A 134 13.73 4.78 -51.80
C VAL A 134 12.71 4.72 -52.94
N ASP A 135 13.06 4.03 -54.02
CA ASP A 135 12.20 3.84 -55.20
C ASP A 135 11.07 2.81 -54.97
N SER A 136 11.24 1.88 -54.02
CA SER A 136 10.33 0.77 -53.79
C SER A 136 10.29 0.30 -52.34
N PHE A 137 9.16 -0.31 -51.95
CA PHE A 137 9.01 -1.11 -50.76
C PHE A 137 9.16 -2.60 -51.12
N ASP A 138 10.41 -3.04 -51.28
CA ASP A 138 10.77 -4.37 -51.81
C ASP A 138 10.13 -5.54 -51.05
N GLY A 139 9.95 -5.41 -49.73
CA GLY A 139 9.35 -6.44 -48.88
C GLY A 139 7.89 -6.77 -49.21
N ILE A 140 7.18 -5.84 -49.86
CA ILE A 140 5.78 -5.99 -50.28
C ILE A 140 5.62 -5.92 -51.80
N GLY A 141 6.70 -5.68 -52.54
CA GLY A 141 6.69 -5.60 -54.01
C GLY A 141 5.96 -4.37 -54.55
N LEU A 142 5.93 -3.26 -53.80
CA LEU A 142 5.31 -2.00 -54.21
C LEU A 142 6.38 -1.04 -54.77
N ASP A 143 6.29 -0.70 -56.05
CA ASP A 143 7.12 0.33 -56.68
C ASP A 143 6.42 1.69 -56.54
N LYS A 144 7.11 2.69 -55.97
CA LYS A 144 6.49 3.99 -55.74
C LYS A 144 6.14 4.72 -57.02
N SER A 145 6.79 4.39 -58.14
CA SER A 145 6.48 4.98 -59.44
C SER A 145 5.14 4.52 -60.02
N GLU A 146 4.58 3.43 -59.49
CA GLU A 146 3.25 2.92 -59.83
C GLU A 146 2.13 3.64 -59.06
N VAL A 147 2.48 4.37 -57.99
CA VAL A 147 1.55 5.15 -57.16
C VAL A 147 1.62 6.64 -57.52
N PRO A 148 0.50 7.33 -57.78
CA PRO A 148 0.47 8.78 -57.99
C PRO A 148 1.20 9.55 -56.88
N VAL A 149 1.90 10.63 -57.22
CA VAL A 149 2.68 11.42 -56.24
C VAL A 149 1.80 11.95 -55.10
N ASP A 150 0.57 12.34 -55.43
CA ASP A 150 -0.47 12.77 -54.50
C ASP A 150 -1.11 11.64 -53.69
N GLY A 151 -0.79 10.37 -54.00
CA GLY A 151 -1.15 9.19 -53.22
C GLY A 151 -0.01 8.66 -52.34
N GLN A 152 1.11 9.37 -52.22
CA GLN A 152 2.25 8.97 -51.40
C GLN A 152 2.27 9.74 -50.08
N HIS A 153 1.89 9.08 -48.99
CA HIS A 153 1.74 9.72 -47.68
C HIS A 153 2.69 9.12 -46.65
N TYR A 154 3.09 9.95 -45.68
CA TYR A 154 4.05 9.56 -44.65
C TYR A 154 3.60 10.08 -43.28
N VAL A 155 3.57 9.21 -42.28
CA VAL A 155 3.12 9.49 -40.92
C VAL A 155 4.25 9.18 -39.94
N PHE A 156 4.58 10.16 -39.11
CA PHE A 156 5.50 10.00 -37.99
C PHE A 156 4.67 9.93 -36.71
N LEU A 157 4.50 8.72 -36.15
CA LEU A 157 3.69 8.49 -34.96
C LEU A 157 4.59 8.51 -33.72
N ALA A 158 4.58 9.62 -32.98
CA ALA A 158 5.46 9.84 -31.83
C ALA A 158 4.75 10.66 -30.74
N PRO A 159 5.19 10.64 -29.46
CA PRO A 159 4.57 11.44 -28.41
C PRO A 159 4.45 12.92 -28.81
N GLU A 160 3.47 13.65 -28.29
CA GLU A 160 3.27 15.07 -28.61
C GLU A 160 4.52 15.91 -28.31
N SER A 161 5.30 15.53 -27.29
CA SER A 161 6.56 16.18 -26.92
C SER A 161 7.78 15.79 -27.76
N ALA A 162 7.64 14.89 -28.74
CA ALA A 162 8.74 14.43 -29.57
C ALA A 162 9.26 15.54 -30.49
N SER A 163 10.52 15.42 -30.91
CA SER A 163 11.05 16.26 -31.99
C SER A 163 10.34 15.93 -33.31
N SER A 164 10.16 16.95 -34.15
CA SER A 164 9.65 16.79 -35.51
C SER A 164 10.52 15.82 -36.33
N PRO A 165 9.95 15.12 -37.33
CA PRO A 165 10.72 14.26 -38.22
C PRO A 165 11.71 15.09 -39.06
N ASP A 166 12.81 14.46 -39.46
CA ASP A 166 13.86 15.06 -40.28
C ASP A 166 13.40 15.31 -41.73
N ALA A 167 12.49 14.49 -42.26
CA ALA A 167 11.87 14.66 -43.57
C ALA A 167 10.60 15.53 -43.50
N GLU A 168 10.49 16.53 -44.37
CA GLU A 168 9.34 17.44 -44.44
C GLU A 168 8.06 16.75 -44.95
N GLU A 169 8.19 15.62 -45.66
CA GLU A 169 7.07 14.83 -46.15
C GLU A 169 6.33 14.06 -45.05
N PHE A 170 6.96 13.83 -43.90
CA PHE A 170 6.35 13.13 -42.77
C PHE A 170 5.50 14.08 -41.92
N VAL A 171 4.22 13.72 -41.74
CA VAL A 171 3.31 14.45 -40.86
C VAL A 171 3.38 13.85 -39.46
N HIS A 172 3.61 14.70 -38.44
CA HIS A 172 3.63 14.26 -37.04
C HIS A 172 2.21 14.02 -36.53
N VAL A 173 1.91 12.77 -36.19
CA VAL A 173 0.69 12.34 -35.52
C VAL A 173 1.08 11.90 -34.12
N SER A 174 0.34 12.34 -33.09
CA SER A 174 0.68 11.97 -31.71
C SER A 174 0.06 10.64 -31.28
N TRP A 175 0.75 9.87 -30.44
CA TRP A 175 0.17 8.68 -29.81
C TRP A 175 -1.04 9.03 -28.95
N GLU A 176 -1.02 10.20 -28.33
CA GLU A 176 -2.11 10.75 -27.53
C GLU A 176 -3.35 11.02 -28.40
N TRP A 177 -3.17 11.58 -29.61
CA TRP A 177 -4.24 11.74 -30.59
C TRP A 177 -4.80 10.39 -31.01
N LEU A 178 -3.94 9.43 -31.38
CA LEU A 178 -4.38 8.10 -31.80
C LEU A 178 -5.15 7.39 -30.66
N ALA A 179 -4.66 7.47 -29.42
CA ALA A 179 -5.34 6.92 -28.25
C ALA A 179 -6.73 7.57 -28.02
N ALA A 180 -6.89 8.86 -28.32
CA ALA A 180 -8.18 9.54 -28.26
C ALA A 180 -9.15 9.06 -29.35
N GLU A 181 -8.68 8.83 -30.58
CA GLU A 181 -9.52 8.26 -31.66
C GLU A 181 -9.92 6.81 -31.34
N LEU A 182 -8.98 5.96 -30.92
CA LEU A 182 -9.27 4.59 -30.49
C LEU A 182 -10.27 4.55 -29.32
N GLN A 183 -10.15 5.48 -28.37
CA GLN A 183 -11.11 5.62 -27.27
C GLN A 183 -12.49 6.05 -27.76
N SER A 184 -12.55 6.97 -28.73
CA SER A 184 -13.80 7.45 -29.31
C SER A 184 -14.51 6.32 -30.05
N PHE A 185 -13.79 5.55 -30.86
CA PHE A 185 -14.29 4.32 -31.47
C PHE A 185 -14.89 3.36 -30.44
N LEU A 186 -14.20 3.11 -29.31
CA LEU A 186 -14.69 2.22 -28.25
C LEU A 186 -15.98 2.73 -27.59
N VAL A 187 -16.17 4.05 -27.49
CA VAL A 187 -17.38 4.66 -26.91
C VAL A 187 -18.54 4.60 -27.90
N GLU A 188 -18.28 4.85 -29.18
CA GLU A 188 -19.29 4.85 -30.24
C GLU A 188 -19.80 3.44 -30.58
N SER A 189 -18.91 2.43 -30.49
CA SER A 189 -19.22 1.03 -30.80
C SER A 189 -19.65 0.18 -29.59
N TYR A 190 -20.16 0.83 -28.54
CA TYR A 190 -20.54 0.16 -27.30
C TYR A 190 -21.54 -0.99 -27.56
N ASP A 191 -21.21 -2.20 -27.08
CA ASP A 191 -21.93 -3.47 -27.29
C ASP A 191 -21.99 -4.03 -28.73
N GLU A 192 -21.29 -3.44 -29.71
CA GLU A 192 -21.30 -3.93 -31.10
C GLU A 192 -20.29 -5.05 -31.37
N TYR A 193 -19.18 -5.07 -30.62
CA TYR A 193 -18.06 -5.99 -30.81
C TYR A 193 -17.85 -6.94 -29.62
N PRO A 194 -17.11 -8.07 -29.81
CA PRO A 194 -16.85 -8.99 -28.71
C PRO A 194 -16.16 -8.31 -27.52
N ALA A 195 -16.70 -8.50 -26.32
CA ALA A 195 -16.19 -7.88 -25.10
C ALA A 195 -14.68 -8.10 -24.87
N ARG A 196 -14.15 -9.26 -25.29
CA ARG A 196 -12.72 -9.54 -25.23
C ARG A 196 -11.90 -8.57 -26.08
N THR A 197 -12.35 -8.30 -27.30
CA THR A 197 -11.69 -7.37 -28.23
C THR A 197 -11.72 -5.95 -27.69
N THR A 198 -12.89 -5.48 -27.26
CA THR A 198 -13.07 -4.16 -26.65
C THR A 198 -12.16 -3.99 -25.43
N ALA A 199 -12.03 -5.02 -24.59
CA ALA A 199 -11.13 -5.00 -23.44
C ALA A 199 -9.65 -4.95 -23.85
N GLN A 200 -9.23 -5.72 -24.85
CA GLN A 200 -7.83 -5.71 -25.32
C GLN A 200 -7.46 -4.38 -26.00
N LEU A 201 -8.37 -3.78 -26.77
CA LEU A 201 -8.15 -2.46 -27.38
C LEU A 201 -8.09 -1.36 -26.31
N LYS A 202 -8.99 -1.43 -25.31
CA LYS A 202 -8.93 -0.53 -24.15
C LYS A 202 -7.62 -0.68 -23.38
N ASP A 203 -7.16 -1.91 -23.12
CA ASP A 203 -5.88 -2.18 -22.45
C ASP A 203 -4.68 -1.55 -23.21
N PHE A 204 -4.72 -1.55 -24.54
CA PHE A 204 -3.71 -0.87 -25.35
C PHE A 204 -3.80 0.67 -25.24
N VAL A 205 -5.01 1.24 -25.29
CA VAL A 205 -5.24 2.68 -25.06
C VAL A 205 -4.76 3.11 -23.68
N ASP A 206 -5.08 2.33 -22.65
CA ASP A 206 -4.65 2.57 -21.27
C ASP A 206 -3.12 2.47 -21.15
N THR A 207 -2.47 1.60 -21.94
CA THR A 207 -1.00 1.52 -22.00
C THR A 207 -0.42 2.81 -22.56
N ILE A 208 -0.94 3.28 -23.69
CA ILE A 208 -0.49 4.53 -24.31
C ILE A 208 -0.61 5.70 -23.32
N ARG A 209 -1.77 5.80 -22.67
CA ARG A 209 -2.00 6.84 -21.67
C ARG A 209 -1.06 6.72 -20.49
N SER A 210 -0.93 5.56 -19.86
CA SER A 210 -0.12 5.41 -18.65
C SER A 210 1.39 5.64 -18.87
N GLU A 211 1.90 5.38 -20.07
CA GLU A 211 3.33 5.52 -20.39
C GLU A 211 3.68 6.91 -20.95
N LEU A 212 2.77 7.57 -21.67
CA LEU A 212 3.03 8.87 -22.32
C LEU A 212 2.34 10.05 -21.64
N THR A 213 1.28 9.80 -20.86
CA THR A 213 0.55 10.84 -20.12
C THR A 213 0.57 10.53 -18.63
N MET A 214 0.67 11.55 -17.77
CA MET A 214 0.45 11.34 -16.35
C MET A 214 -1.02 11.00 -16.13
N THR A 215 -1.29 9.83 -15.54
CA THR A 215 -2.64 9.50 -15.07
C THR A 215 -3.01 10.40 -13.88
N GLU A 216 -4.31 10.66 -13.67
CA GLU A 216 -4.80 11.41 -12.51
C GLU A 216 -4.25 10.83 -11.18
N TYR A 217 -4.12 9.50 -11.10
CA TYR A 217 -3.47 8.84 -9.96
C TYR A 217 -2.02 9.29 -9.76
N GLN A 218 -1.21 9.27 -10.81
CA GLN A 218 0.19 9.69 -10.75
C GLN A 218 0.33 11.19 -10.45
N GLU A 219 -0.56 12.04 -10.98
CA GLU A 219 -0.62 13.47 -10.63
C GLU A 219 -0.92 13.68 -9.14
N ASN A 220 -1.91 12.96 -8.60
CA ASN A 220 -2.23 13.03 -7.17
C ASN A 220 -1.08 12.55 -6.28
N GLN A 221 -0.38 11.46 -6.66
CA GLN A 221 0.80 10.99 -5.93
C GLN A 221 1.91 12.04 -5.94
N HIS A 222 2.12 12.70 -7.08
CA HIS A 222 3.11 13.78 -7.18
C HIS A 222 2.76 14.96 -6.27
N GLU A 223 1.51 15.42 -6.28
CA GLU A 223 1.07 16.52 -5.42
C GLU A 223 1.17 16.16 -3.92
N MET A 224 0.91 14.90 -3.53
CA MET A 224 1.13 14.45 -2.15
C MET A 224 2.61 14.52 -1.74
N VAL A 225 3.53 14.14 -2.63
CA VAL A 225 4.98 14.24 -2.37
C VAL A 225 5.40 15.70 -2.25
N GLU A 226 4.91 16.59 -3.12
CA GLU A 226 5.16 18.03 -3.02
C GLU A 226 4.66 18.59 -1.68
N LEU A 227 3.42 18.25 -1.28
CA LEU A 227 2.86 18.64 0.01
C LEU A 227 3.71 18.16 1.19
N TYR A 228 4.20 16.92 1.15
CA TYR A 228 5.09 16.38 2.17
C TYR A 228 6.41 17.17 2.25
N VAL A 229 7.06 17.43 1.11
CA VAL A 229 8.33 18.16 1.06
C VAL A 229 8.16 19.61 1.51
N GLU A 230 7.09 20.28 1.07
CA GLU A 230 6.74 21.66 1.47
C GLU A 230 6.56 21.79 2.99
N ASN A 231 5.99 20.76 3.63
CA ASN A 231 5.62 20.77 5.04
C ASN A 231 6.54 19.89 5.91
N TYR A 232 7.64 19.39 5.36
CA TYR A 232 8.54 18.43 6.03
C TYR A 232 9.01 18.93 7.39
N GLY A 233 9.36 20.22 7.50
CA GLY A 233 9.81 20.81 8.77
C GLY A 233 8.73 20.75 9.85
N VAL A 234 7.49 21.11 9.52
CA VAL A 234 6.36 21.07 10.47
C VAL A 234 6.03 19.65 10.88
N ILE A 235 6.03 18.71 9.93
CA ILE A 235 5.78 17.29 10.20
C ILE A 235 6.88 16.74 11.13
N SER A 236 8.14 16.99 10.80
CA SER A 236 9.28 16.53 11.60
C SER A 236 9.31 17.15 13.00
N ASP A 237 8.93 18.42 13.15
CA ASP A 237 8.85 19.07 14.47
C ASP A 237 7.72 18.46 15.32
N LEU A 238 6.58 18.13 14.72
CA LEU A 238 5.47 17.45 15.40
C LEU A 238 5.84 16.02 15.82
N GLU A 239 6.48 15.27 14.93
CA GLU A 239 6.98 13.92 15.23
C GLU A 239 8.00 13.94 16.37
N ALA A 240 8.93 14.91 16.37
CA ALA A 240 9.92 15.04 17.43
C ALA A 240 9.29 15.39 18.79
N ALA A 241 8.35 16.34 18.81
CA ALA A 241 7.64 16.70 20.04
C ALA A 241 6.80 15.52 20.57
N PHE A 242 6.15 14.77 19.69
CA PHE A 242 5.41 13.57 20.07
C PHE A 242 6.32 12.48 20.64
N GLU A 243 7.48 12.23 20.01
CA GLU A 243 8.45 11.24 20.47
C GLU A 243 9.04 11.59 21.84
N GLU A 244 9.27 12.88 22.11
CA GLU A 244 9.71 13.39 23.42
C GLU A 244 8.65 13.09 24.51
N GLU A 245 7.40 13.50 24.30
CA GLU A 245 6.31 13.25 25.24
C GLU A 245 6.01 11.75 25.42
N TRP A 246 6.11 10.96 24.35
CA TRP A 246 5.96 9.51 24.42
C TRP A 246 7.06 8.88 25.26
N SER A 247 8.32 9.28 25.06
CA SER A 247 9.46 8.81 25.86
C SER A 247 9.31 9.18 27.34
N GLU A 248 8.89 10.41 27.64
CA GLU A 248 8.59 10.82 29.01
C GLU A 248 7.48 9.96 29.60
N PHE A 249 6.41 9.69 28.84
CA PHE A 249 5.34 8.81 29.27
C PHE A 249 5.83 7.39 29.57
N GLU A 250 6.69 6.80 28.73
CA GLU A 250 7.26 5.47 28.97
C GLU A 250 7.97 5.39 30.34
N GLU A 251 8.68 6.45 30.71
CA GLU A 251 9.44 6.52 31.96
C GLU A 251 8.55 6.55 33.20
N ILE A 252 7.33 7.10 33.12
CA ILE A 252 6.50 7.39 34.31
C ILE A 252 5.07 6.83 34.28
N TRP A 253 4.66 6.11 33.23
CA TRP A 253 3.26 5.65 33.07
C TRP A 253 2.75 4.84 34.27
N GLY A 254 3.58 3.99 34.88
CA GLY A 254 3.18 3.15 36.02
C GLY A 254 2.89 3.98 37.26
N THR A 255 3.72 4.98 37.52
CA THR A 255 3.55 5.94 38.61
C THR A 255 2.29 6.77 38.41
N ARG A 256 2.05 7.26 37.18
CA ARG A 256 0.82 7.99 36.84
C ARG A 256 -0.42 7.09 36.95
N LEU A 257 -0.35 5.85 36.47
CA LEU A 257 -1.44 4.88 36.59
C LEU A 257 -1.80 4.61 38.05
N ALA A 258 -0.81 4.44 38.93
CA ALA A 258 -1.04 4.27 40.36
C ALA A 258 -1.78 5.48 40.97
N GLN A 259 -1.45 6.70 40.53
CA GLN A 259 -2.14 7.92 40.98
C GLN A 259 -3.58 8.03 40.44
N THR A 260 -3.86 7.45 39.26
CA THR A 260 -5.21 7.39 38.67
C THR A 260 -6.11 6.33 39.33
N LEU A 261 -5.52 5.33 40.01
CA LEU A 261 -6.25 4.24 40.64
C LEU A 261 -6.54 4.55 42.11
N ASP A 262 -7.82 4.72 42.46
CA ASP A 262 -8.24 4.96 43.86
C ASP A 262 -7.83 3.85 44.85
N ALA A 263 -7.62 2.63 44.34
CA ALA A 263 -7.25 1.44 45.12
C ALA A 263 -5.74 1.21 45.20
N ALA A 264 -4.91 2.15 44.73
CA ALA A 264 -3.47 2.01 44.63
C ALA A 264 -2.72 2.94 45.59
N GLU A 265 -1.65 2.43 46.20
CA GLU A 265 -0.72 3.21 47.02
C GLU A 265 0.71 2.93 46.58
N LEU A 266 1.46 3.98 46.21
CA LEU A 266 2.88 3.87 45.84
C LEU A 266 3.74 3.56 47.07
N LEU A 267 4.71 2.66 46.92
CA LEU A 267 5.65 2.31 47.98
C LEU A 267 6.90 3.21 47.92
N ASP A 268 7.28 3.79 49.07
CA ASP A 268 8.39 4.76 49.17
C ASP A 268 9.81 4.15 49.06
N ASP A 269 9.99 2.87 49.43
CA ASP A 269 11.28 2.15 49.42
C ASP A 269 11.09 0.68 49.02
N PRO A 270 10.76 0.40 47.75
CA PRO A 270 10.45 -0.95 47.32
C PRO A 270 11.70 -1.75 46.93
N ASP A 271 11.63 -3.07 47.08
CA ASP A 271 12.65 -4.02 46.61
C ASP A 271 12.49 -4.32 45.10
N VAL A 272 12.48 -3.26 44.29
CA VAL A 272 12.48 -3.30 42.82
C VAL A 272 13.41 -2.20 42.27
N PRO A 273 13.90 -2.29 41.02
CA PRO A 273 14.67 -1.23 40.39
C PRO A 273 13.95 0.13 40.46
N ASP A 274 14.72 1.21 40.61
CA ASP A 274 14.22 2.59 40.77
C ASP A 274 13.33 3.03 39.59
N GLU A 275 13.56 2.47 38.40
CA GLU A 275 12.76 2.74 37.22
C GLU A 275 11.37 2.08 37.24
N TYR A 276 11.06 1.20 38.18
CA TYR A 276 9.74 0.54 38.26
C TYR A 276 8.88 1.15 39.36
N ALA A 277 7.58 1.25 39.13
CA ALA A 277 6.64 1.64 40.18
C ALA A 277 6.17 0.40 40.96
N ALA A 278 6.49 0.34 42.25
CA ALA A 278 5.91 -0.64 43.16
C ALA A 278 4.68 -0.06 43.84
N VAL A 279 3.58 -0.81 43.80
CA VAL A 279 2.25 -0.34 44.16
C VAL A 279 1.56 -1.38 45.03
N GLU A 280 0.98 -0.98 46.14
CA GLU A 280 0.04 -1.82 46.87
C GLU A 280 -1.37 -1.61 46.30
N LEU A 281 -1.99 -2.67 45.79
CA LEU A 281 -3.34 -2.65 45.23
C LEU A 281 -4.32 -3.31 46.21
N GLU A 282 -5.42 -2.62 46.51
CA GLU A 282 -6.57 -3.16 47.23
C GLU A 282 -7.56 -3.81 46.25
N MET A 283 -7.62 -5.14 46.28
CA MET A 283 -8.50 -5.95 45.45
C MET A 283 -9.96 -5.85 45.93
N ALA A 284 -10.95 -6.22 45.09
CA ALA A 284 -12.37 -6.21 45.48
C ALA A 284 -12.71 -7.10 46.68
N THR A 285 -11.84 -8.07 47.02
CA THR A 285 -11.93 -8.93 48.21
C THR A 285 -11.52 -8.21 49.50
N GLY A 286 -10.94 -7.00 49.41
CA GLY A 286 -10.30 -6.27 50.50
C GLY A 286 -8.87 -6.72 50.79
N GLU A 287 -8.34 -7.68 50.02
CA GLU A 287 -6.92 -8.07 50.07
C GLU A 287 -6.05 -6.94 49.51
N ARG A 288 -4.98 -6.60 50.23
CA ARG A 288 -3.93 -5.71 49.74
C ARG A 288 -2.74 -6.53 49.30
N ARG A 289 -2.31 -6.35 48.05
CA ARG A 289 -1.22 -7.10 47.43
C ARG A 289 -0.24 -6.17 46.74
N GLN A 290 1.05 -6.48 46.84
CA GLN A 290 2.10 -5.73 46.15
C GLN A 290 2.17 -6.11 44.66
N TRP A 291 2.06 -5.11 43.80
CA TRP A 291 2.23 -5.18 42.36
C TRP A 291 3.43 -4.33 41.92
N THR A 292 4.03 -4.73 40.80
CA THR A 292 5.09 -4.02 40.12
C THR A 292 4.60 -3.60 38.75
N PHE A 293 4.67 -2.31 38.45
CA PHE A 293 4.47 -1.73 37.13
C PHE A 293 5.82 -1.42 36.53
N ARG A 294 6.20 -2.23 35.53
CA ARG A 294 7.49 -2.19 34.87
C ARG A 294 7.51 -1.08 33.82
N GLN A 295 7.63 0.16 34.29
CA GLN A 295 7.82 1.35 33.46
C GLN A 295 9.32 1.52 33.07
N GLY A 296 9.61 2.56 32.28
CA GLY A 296 10.91 2.79 31.63
C GLY A 296 10.91 2.44 30.14
N THR A 297 12.09 2.46 29.51
CA THR A 297 12.28 2.34 28.04
C THR A 297 12.05 0.93 27.47
N SER A 298 11.16 0.14 28.08
CA SER A 298 10.86 -1.22 27.64
C SER A 298 9.46 -1.28 27.05
N ASP A 299 9.38 -1.57 25.75
CA ASP A 299 8.14 -1.93 25.04
C ASP A 299 7.33 -3.03 25.76
N TRP A 300 7.97 -3.82 26.63
CA TRP A 300 7.28 -4.75 27.52
C TRP A 300 6.88 -4.07 28.83
N ALA A 301 5.78 -3.30 28.80
CA ALA A 301 5.20 -2.61 29.95
C ALA A 301 4.35 -3.59 30.79
N TRP A 302 5.00 -4.27 31.73
CA TRP A 302 4.38 -5.32 32.54
C TRP A 302 3.70 -4.79 33.80
N LEU A 303 2.61 -5.43 34.20
CA LEU A 303 1.97 -5.32 35.50
C LEU A 303 1.85 -6.71 36.12
N PHE A 304 2.47 -6.95 37.26
CA PHE A 304 2.47 -8.27 37.89
C PHE A 304 2.56 -8.16 39.42
N PRO A 305 1.92 -9.06 40.18
CA PRO A 305 2.18 -9.18 41.59
C PRO A 305 3.56 -9.79 41.82
N ARG A 306 4.18 -9.47 42.97
CA ARG A 306 5.57 -9.86 43.28
C ARG A 306 5.82 -11.36 43.15
N GLU A 307 4.83 -12.20 43.39
CA GLU A 307 4.96 -13.66 43.41
C GLU A 307 5.00 -14.30 42.01
N TRP A 308 4.48 -13.62 40.98
CA TRP A 308 4.37 -14.16 39.62
C TRP A 308 5.67 -14.13 38.82
N TRP A 309 6.72 -13.52 39.37
CA TRP A 309 8.04 -13.46 38.76
C TRP A 309 9.05 -14.04 39.72
N ARG A 310 9.59 -15.22 39.38
CA ARG A 310 10.54 -15.96 40.22
C ARG A 310 11.76 -16.36 39.44
N LYS A 311 12.94 -16.25 40.05
CA LYS A 311 14.15 -16.91 39.56
C LYS A 311 14.11 -18.36 40.04
N VAL A 312 14.00 -19.27 39.08
CA VAL A 312 13.61 -20.66 39.31
C VAL A 312 14.68 -21.44 40.09
N ASP A 313 15.94 -21.23 39.74
CA ASP A 313 17.10 -21.91 40.34
C ASP A 313 17.46 -21.39 41.74
N GLU A 314 16.96 -20.22 42.12
CA GLU A 314 17.21 -19.59 43.43
C GLU A 314 15.96 -19.58 44.33
N ASP A 315 14.82 -20.07 43.83
CA ASP A 315 13.51 -20.06 44.48
C ASP A 315 13.18 -18.73 45.18
N ARG A 316 13.38 -17.62 44.46
CA ARG A 316 13.12 -16.28 45.00
C ARG A 316 12.40 -15.36 44.01
N PRO A 317 11.54 -14.45 44.50
CA PRO A 317 10.95 -13.41 43.66
C PRO A 317 12.01 -12.54 42.98
N VAL A 318 11.73 -12.12 41.76
CA VAL A 318 12.55 -11.19 40.97
C VAL A 318 11.67 -10.19 40.22
N SER A 319 12.24 -9.04 39.89
CA SER A 319 11.63 -8.01 39.04
C SER A 319 12.31 -7.91 37.66
N ASP A 320 13.38 -8.67 37.44
CA ASP A 320 14.12 -8.74 36.19
C ASP A 320 13.79 -9.99 35.35
N ALA A 321 14.36 -10.05 34.14
CA ALA A 321 14.16 -11.15 33.20
C ALA A 321 15.34 -12.14 33.18
N ILE A 322 16.18 -12.20 34.22
CA ILE A 322 17.35 -13.09 34.28
C ILE A 322 16.87 -14.55 34.33
N LYS A 323 17.40 -15.38 33.43
CA LYS A 323 17.01 -16.78 33.26
C LYS A 323 17.86 -17.73 34.13
N PRO A 324 17.34 -18.90 34.50
CA PRO A 324 15.97 -19.38 34.27
C PRO A 324 14.96 -18.68 35.22
N ASN A 325 13.83 -18.24 34.68
CA ASN A 325 12.77 -17.58 35.46
C ASN A 325 11.40 -18.13 35.13
N ALA A 326 10.43 -17.96 36.02
CA ALA A 326 9.01 -18.16 35.76
C ALA A 326 8.34 -16.80 35.82
N ARG A 327 7.61 -16.43 34.76
CA ARG A 327 7.04 -15.08 34.62
C ARG A 327 5.68 -15.13 33.95
N VAL A 328 4.67 -14.72 34.71
CA VAL A 328 3.31 -14.45 34.23
C VAL A 328 2.94 -13.02 34.63
N GLY A 329 2.07 -12.36 33.87
CA GLY A 329 1.63 -11.01 34.20
C GLY A 329 0.76 -10.41 33.13
N PHE A 330 0.14 -9.28 33.48
CA PHE A 330 -0.51 -8.41 32.52
C PHE A 330 0.57 -7.57 31.81
N LEU A 331 0.32 -7.16 30.57
CA LEU A 331 1.16 -6.17 29.90
C LEU A 331 0.40 -5.44 28.82
N HIS A 332 0.84 -4.23 28.51
CA HIS A 332 0.60 -3.56 27.24
C HIS A 332 1.93 -3.39 26.50
N ARG A 333 1.84 -2.99 25.24
CA ARG A 333 3.00 -2.84 24.35
C ARG A 333 3.07 -1.39 23.88
N LEU A 334 3.95 -0.60 24.48
CA LEU A 334 4.07 0.82 24.17
C LEU A 334 4.50 0.99 22.70
N GLU A 335 5.70 0.52 22.34
CA GLU A 335 6.21 0.66 20.98
C GLU A 335 5.48 -0.22 19.96
N ARG A 336 5.27 -1.51 20.25
CA ARG A 336 4.71 -2.42 19.24
C ARG A 336 3.26 -2.10 18.89
N ASN A 337 2.49 -1.56 19.81
CA ASN A 337 1.09 -1.19 19.56
C ASN A 337 0.90 0.34 19.56
N ARG A 338 1.98 1.10 19.30
CA ARG A 338 1.94 2.57 19.22
C ARG A 338 1.00 3.05 18.12
N GLU A 339 1.06 2.43 16.95
CA GLU A 339 0.18 2.77 15.82
C GLU A 339 -1.29 2.51 16.18
N ASP A 340 -1.61 1.33 16.73
CA ASP A 340 -2.98 1.02 17.20
C ASP A 340 -3.49 2.08 18.20
N ALA A 341 -2.62 2.55 19.10
CA ALA A 341 -2.97 3.53 20.11
C ALA A 341 -3.20 4.93 19.51
N VAL A 342 -2.33 5.39 18.62
CA VAL A 342 -2.37 6.76 18.06
C VAL A 342 -3.37 6.89 16.92
N ARG A 343 -3.42 5.92 16.02
CA ARG A 343 -4.26 5.96 14.81
C ARG A 343 -5.67 5.47 15.09
N ASP A 344 -5.77 4.31 15.74
CA ASP A 344 -7.04 3.61 15.94
C ASP A 344 -7.60 3.83 17.36
N HIS A 345 -6.94 4.68 18.15
CA HIS A 345 -7.32 4.99 19.54
C HIS A 345 -7.60 3.73 20.36
N THR A 346 -6.77 2.70 20.22
CA THR A 346 -6.98 1.38 20.82
C THR A 346 -5.79 0.97 21.69
N LEU A 347 -6.05 0.78 22.98
CA LEU A 347 -5.15 0.12 23.92
C LEU A 347 -5.36 -1.39 23.88
N VAL A 348 -4.29 -2.15 23.63
CA VAL A 348 -4.32 -3.62 23.70
C VAL A 348 -3.55 -4.11 24.92
N VAL A 349 -4.23 -4.88 25.76
CA VAL A 349 -3.67 -5.49 26.98
C VAL A 349 -3.68 -7.01 26.84
N TYR A 350 -2.63 -7.65 27.34
CA TYR A 350 -2.48 -9.11 27.34
C TYR A 350 -2.27 -9.64 28.75
N VAL A 351 -2.69 -10.88 29.00
CA VAL A 351 -2.07 -11.72 30.05
C VAL A 351 -1.07 -12.62 29.36
N ARG A 352 0.18 -12.58 29.81
CA ARG A 352 1.29 -13.26 29.15
C ARG A 352 2.01 -14.22 30.08
N ASN A 353 2.20 -15.44 29.60
CA ASN A 353 3.18 -16.42 30.04
C ASN A 353 4.48 -16.22 29.23
N ALA A 354 5.54 -15.72 29.85
CA ALA A 354 6.76 -15.37 29.13
C ALA A 354 7.70 -16.58 28.96
N PRO A 355 8.45 -16.66 27.84
CA PRO A 355 9.52 -17.65 27.71
C PRO A 355 10.56 -17.51 28.83
N SER A 356 10.61 -18.54 29.66
CA SER A 356 11.31 -18.66 30.95
C SER A 356 12.80 -18.99 30.84
N GLY A 357 13.23 -19.55 29.70
CA GLY A 357 14.51 -20.30 29.66
C GLY A 357 14.46 -21.62 30.42
N HIS A 358 13.28 -22.00 30.93
CA HIS A 358 12.97 -23.26 31.59
C HIS A 358 11.74 -23.86 30.91
N GLU A 359 11.96 -24.74 29.93
CA GLU A 359 10.89 -25.21 29.03
C GLU A 359 9.70 -25.84 29.79
N ASP A 360 9.97 -26.44 30.94
CA ASP A 360 8.93 -27.09 31.76
C ASP A 360 7.92 -26.07 32.32
N PHE A 361 8.36 -24.91 32.81
CA PHE A 361 7.43 -23.87 33.27
C PHE A 361 6.60 -23.32 32.12
N TYR A 362 7.26 -22.93 31.02
CA TYR A 362 6.58 -22.24 29.92
C TYR A 362 5.53 -23.13 29.24
N ASN A 363 5.86 -24.40 28.99
CA ASN A 363 4.89 -25.34 28.43
C ASN A 363 3.88 -25.80 29.49
N GLY A 364 4.33 -26.10 30.70
CA GLY A 364 3.50 -26.60 31.80
C GLY A 364 2.39 -25.62 32.21
N PHE A 365 2.69 -24.32 32.29
CA PHE A 365 1.69 -23.28 32.54
C PHE A 365 0.72 -23.16 31.38
N ALA A 366 1.22 -23.10 30.14
CA ALA A 366 0.37 -22.98 28.95
C ALA A 366 -0.59 -24.16 28.78
N ASP A 367 -0.12 -25.38 29.04
CA ASP A 367 -0.93 -26.59 28.96
C ASP A 367 -1.99 -26.61 30.06
N ARG A 368 -1.65 -26.21 31.29
CA ARG A 368 -2.64 -26.11 32.40
C ARG A 368 -3.67 -25.01 32.17
N PHE A 369 -3.24 -23.85 31.65
CA PHE A 369 -4.14 -22.79 31.24
C PHE A 369 -5.15 -23.29 30.19
N SER A 370 -4.65 -23.99 29.17
CA SER A 370 -5.48 -24.57 28.11
C SER A 370 -6.44 -25.64 28.64
N ASN A 371 -6.00 -26.48 29.57
CA ASN A 371 -6.84 -27.51 30.19
C ASN A 371 -7.91 -26.93 31.14
N THR A 372 -7.73 -25.70 31.61
CA THR A 372 -8.61 -25.00 32.55
C THR A 372 -9.47 -23.95 31.83
N GLN A 373 -9.61 -24.06 30.50
CA GLN A 373 -10.25 -23.05 29.66
C GLN A 373 -11.70 -22.72 30.08
N SER A 374 -12.47 -23.69 30.57
CA SER A 374 -13.84 -23.45 31.04
C SER A 374 -13.87 -22.50 32.24
N GLU A 375 -13.03 -22.75 33.23
CA GLU A 375 -12.93 -21.92 34.44
C GLU A 375 -12.42 -20.52 34.10
N ILE A 376 -11.42 -20.41 33.22
CA ILE A 376 -10.95 -19.11 32.72
C ILE A 376 -12.07 -18.37 31.97
N SER A 377 -12.86 -19.08 31.16
CA SER A 377 -13.98 -18.48 30.42
C SER A 377 -15.06 -17.95 31.36
N ASP A 378 -15.34 -18.68 32.44
CA ASP A 378 -16.28 -18.25 33.48
C ASP A 378 -15.74 -17.01 34.22
N ALA A 379 -14.46 -17.02 34.60
CA ALA A 379 -13.80 -15.92 35.33
C ALA A 379 -13.71 -14.62 34.51
N ILE A 380 -13.55 -14.70 33.18
CA ILE A 380 -13.50 -13.52 32.30
C ILE A 380 -14.89 -13.13 31.75
N ASN A 381 -15.95 -13.83 32.12
CA ASN A 381 -17.28 -13.53 31.63
C ASN A 381 -17.74 -12.14 32.11
N GLY A 382 -18.24 -11.32 31.17
CA GLY A 382 -18.60 -9.93 31.44
C GLY A 382 -17.41 -8.97 31.39
N THR A 383 -16.21 -9.45 31.08
CA THR A 383 -15.03 -8.64 30.75
C THR A 383 -14.79 -8.61 29.23
N LYS A 384 -13.85 -7.78 28.78
CA LYS A 384 -13.29 -7.66 27.44
C LYS A 384 -12.14 -8.63 27.20
N LEU A 385 -11.70 -9.36 28.23
CA LEU A 385 -10.65 -10.37 28.07
C LEU A 385 -11.17 -11.55 27.27
N THR A 386 -10.34 -12.00 26.34
CA THR A 386 -10.62 -13.14 25.47
C THR A 386 -9.44 -14.10 25.48
N ILE A 387 -9.74 -15.40 25.46
CA ILE A 387 -8.72 -16.45 25.33
C ILE A 387 -8.22 -16.48 23.90
N THR A 388 -6.90 -16.39 23.71
CA THR A 388 -6.32 -16.29 22.36
C THR A 388 -5.96 -17.63 21.72
N GLY A 389 -5.86 -18.69 22.53
CA GLY A 389 -5.32 -20.00 22.10
C GLY A 389 -3.79 -20.04 21.96
N ASN A 390 -3.07 -18.94 22.26
CA ASN A 390 -1.61 -18.89 22.19
C ASN A 390 -0.96 -19.25 23.54
N LYS A 391 0.20 -19.92 23.49
CA LYS A 391 0.99 -20.26 24.69
C LYS A 391 1.58 -19.04 25.42
N SER A 392 1.95 -18.00 24.67
CA SER A 392 2.55 -16.79 25.26
C SER A 392 1.49 -15.81 25.76
N ASN A 393 0.72 -15.20 24.86
CA ASN A 393 -0.31 -14.23 25.22
C ASN A 393 -1.63 -14.96 25.45
N VAL A 394 -1.82 -15.55 26.62
CA VAL A 394 -2.95 -16.46 26.90
C VAL A 394 -4.30 -15.74 26.90
N LEU A 395 -4.34 -14.47 27.34
CA LEU A 395 -5.51 -13.59 27.22
C LEU A 395 -5.17 -12.30 26.48
N ARG A 396 -6.18 -11.67 25.87
CA ARG A 396 -6.12 -10.38 25.20
C ARG A 396 -7.41 -9.58 25.43
N ALA A 397 -7.29 -8.27 25.61
CA ALA A 397 -8.40 -7.32 25.64
C ALA A 397 -8.03 -6.04 24.88
N GLU A 398 -9.06 -5.35 24.37
CA GLU A 398 -8.93 -4.05 23.69
C GLU A 398 -9.79 -3.00 24.40
N TYR A 399 -9.23 -1.81 24.60
CA TYR A 399 -9.89 -0.69 25.24
C TYR A 399 -9.75 0.55 24.36
N GLU A 400 -10.87 1.22 24.11
CA GLU A 400 -10.88 2.53 23.45
C GLU A 400 -10.17 3.58 24.32
N ILE A 401 -9.30 4.36 23.69
CA ILE A 401 -8.63 5.55 24.22
C ILE A 401 -9.49 6.76 23.82
N ASP A 402 -10.34 7.22 24.73
CA ASP A 402 -11.38 8.22 24.44
C ASP A 402 -10.80 9.65 24.46
N VAL A 403 -10.00 10.01 23.45
CA VAL A 403 -9.27 11.29 23.40
C VAL A 403 -10.18 12.53 23.50
N ASP A 404 -11.45 12.44 23.10
CA ASP A 404 -12.40 13.56 23.12
C ASP A 404 -12.87 13.92 24.54
N ARG A 405 -12.71 13.03 25.51
CA ARG A 405 -13.12 13.23 26.91
C ARG A 405 -12.00 13.64 27.85
N HIS A 406 -10.77 13.74 27.35
CA HIS A 406 -9.59 14.08 28.14
C HIS A 406 -8.88 15.30 27.56
N ASP A 407 -8.09 15.97 28.41
CA ASP A 407 -7.34 17.16 28.01
C ASP A 407 -6.14 16.82 27.10
N ASP A 408 -5.60 15.61 27.23
CA ASP A 408 -4.53 15.09 26.38
C ASP A 408 -4.63 13.58 26.14
N PHE A 409 -3.89 13.11 25.14
CA PHE A 409 -3.87 11.71 24.71
C PHE A 409 -3.37 10.75 25.80
N PHE A 410 -2.36 11.13 26.58
CA PHE A 410 -1.75 10.24 27.58
C PHE A 410 -2.65 10.07 28.81
N GLU A 411 -3.43 11.08 29.17
CA GLU A 411 -4.49 10.96 30.17
C GLU A 411 -5.61 10.02 29.69
N ALA A 412 -6.02 10.11 28.42
CA ALA A 412 -6.96 9.14 27.83
C ALA A 412 -6.38 7.71 27.81
N TYR A 413 -5.08 7.57 27.52
CA TYR A 413 -4.38 6.28 27.54
C TYR A 413 -4.38 5.68 28.96
N LEU A 414 -4.08 6.49 29.98
CA LEU A 414 -4.08 6.07 31.39
C LEU A 414 -5.47 5.70 31.87
N ASP A 415 -6.53 6.40 31.45
CA ASP A 415 -7.90 6.00 31.75
C ASP A 415 -8.24 4.63 31.14
N ALA A 416 -7.88 4.40 29.88
CA ALA A 416 -8.06 3.10 29.23
C ALA A 416 -7.30 1.98 29.96
N LEU A 417 -6.07 2.25 30.39
CA LEU A 417 -5.26 1.30 31.16
C LEU A 417 -5.82 1.08 32.57
N SER A 418 -6.33 2.12 33.23
CA SER A 418 -7.03 2.05 34.51
C SER A 418 -8.27 1.18 34.43
N ARG A 419 -9.07 1.31 33.35
CA ARG A 419 -10.20 0.41 33.08
C ARG A 419 -9.74 -1.03 32.91
N ALA A 420 -8.66 -1.27 32.16
CA ALA A 420 -8.11 -2.61 31.99
C ALA A 420 -7.66 -3.25 33.31
N VAL A 421 -7.00 -2.49 34.19
CA VAL A 421 -6.58 -2.96 35.52
C VAL A 421 -7.79 -3.17 36.44
N LYS A 422 -8.75 -2.25 36.44
CA LYS A 422 -9.98 -2.40 37.22
C LYS A 422 -10.74 -3.67 36.85
N GLU A 423 -10.80 -3.99 35.56
CA GLU A 423 -11.57 -5.09 35.03
C GLU A 423 -10.84 -6.44 35.12
N GLY A 424 -9.55 -6.48 34.75
CA GLY A 424 -8.76 -7.72 34.73
C GLY A 424 -8.09 -8.07 36.06
N VAL A 425 -7.89 -7.08 36.94
CA VAL A 425 -7.17 -7.25 38.21
C VAL A 425 -8.09 -6.95 39.39
N LEU A 426 -8.48 -5.69 39.60
CA LEU A 426 -9.10 -5.27 40.86
C LEU A 426 -10.48 -5.89 41.10
N SER A 427 -11.30 -5.99 40.05
CA SER A 427 -12.69 -6.48 40.11
C SER A 427 -12.83 -7.96 39.73
N ASN A 428 -11.72 -8.65 39.45
CA ASN A 428 -11.74 -10.04 38.99
C ASN A 428 -10.85 -10.95 39.85
N PRO A 429 -11.22 -11.16 41.13
CA PRO A 429 -10.47 -12.02 42.02
C PRO A 429 -10.44 -13.48 41.53
N GLU A 430 -11.51 -13.95 40.88
CA GLU A 430 -11.58 -15.31 40.34
C GLU A 430 -10.46 -15.58 39.31
N LEU A 431 -10.24 -14.65 38.37
CA LEU A 431 -9.15 -14.77 37.40
C LEU A 431 -7.77 -14.76 38.08
N ILE A 432 -7.56 -13.87 39.05
CA ILE A 432 -6.29 -13.75 39.76
C ILE A 432 -5.99 -15.03 40.56
N GLU A 433 -6.97 -15.54 41.29
CA GLU A 433 -6.85 -16.80 42.05
C GLU A 433 -6.59 -18.00 41.13
N THR A 434 -7.25 -18.07 39.98
CA THR A 434 -6.98 -19.11 38.98
C THR A 434 -5.54 -19.00 38.47
N ILE A 435 -5.05 -17.80 38.12
CA ILE A 435 -3.66 -17.61 37.66
C ILE A 435 -2.66 -17.97 38.76
N ASP A 436 -2.88 -17.54 40.01
CA ASP A 436 -2.06 -17.90 41.18
C ASP A 436 -1.94 -19.42 41.32
N ARG A 437 -3.07 -20.12 41.31
CA ARG A 437 -3.12 -21.58 41.43
C ARG A 437 -2.39 -22.26 40.27
N LEU A 438 -2.60 -21.82 39.04
CA LEU A 438 -1.93 -22.38 37.86
C LEU A 438 -0.42 -22.18 37.95
N TYR A 439 0.02 -20.98 38.34
CA TYR A 439 1.43 -20.62 38.49
C TYR A 439 2.12 -21.50 39.53
N GLU A 440 1.60 -21.55 40.76
CA GLU A 440 2.21 -22.32 41.86
C GLU A 440 2.17 -23.83 41.61
N THR A 441 1.12 -24.34 40.96
CA THR A 441 1.07 -25.76 40.56
C THR A 441 2.16 -26.07 39.53
N THR A 442 2.38 -25.20 38.54
CA THR A 442 3.47 -25.39 37.56
C THR A 442 4.84 -25.34 38.23
N ILE A 443 5.08 -24.41 39.16
CA ILE A 443 6.34 -24.37 39.93
C ILE A 443 6.55 -25.66 40.73
N THR A 444 5.52 -26.16 41.38
CA THR A 444 5.62 -27.35 42.24
C THR A 444 5.79 -28.64 41.44
N ASP A 445 5.03 -28.82 40.37
CA ASP A 445 4.94 -30.10 39.65
C ASP A 445 5.99 -30.25 38.53
N ASP A 446 6.30 -29.15 37.84
CA ASP A 446 7.07 -29.20 36.59
C ASP A 446 8.49 -28.62 36.75
N VAL A 447 8.73 -27.84 37.81
CA VAL A 447 9.99 -27.12 38.02
C VAL A 447 10.76 -27.62 39.24
N SER A 448 10.06 -28.00 40.31
CA SER A 448 10.69 -28.45 41.57
C SER A 448 11.15 -29.92 41.46
N VAL A 449 12.38 -30.15 40.97
CA VAL A 449 13.08 -31.46 41.01
C VAL A 449 14.41 -31.35 41.74
#